data_AF-A0A9Q3SW99-F1
#
_entry.id   AF-A0A9Q3SW99-F1
#
_cell.length_a   1.000
_cell.length_b   1.000
_cell.length_c   1.000
_cell.angle_alpha   90.00
_cell.angle_beta   90.00
_cell.angle_gamma   90.00
#
_symmetry.space_group_name_H-M   'P 1'
#
loop_
_entity.id
_entity.type
_entity.pdbx_description
1 polymer ?
#
loop_
_entity_poly.entity_id
_entity_poly.type
_entity_poly.pdbx_seq_one_letter_code
_entity_poly.pdbx_strand_id
1 'polypeptide(L)' 'MVYDEQEVNLILRKWFSYNDYPMLRRFLVDLGFLNRDRYGKEYLLTDKKKTNN' A
#
# COMPACT_ATOMS: atom_id res chain seq x y z
N MET A 1 0.73 8.52 -9.00
CA MET A 1 -0.29 7.55 -9.43
C MET A 1 -1.14 7.20 -8.22
N VAL A 2 -2.47 7.20 -8.38
CA VAL A 2 -3.44 6.80 -7.34
C VAL A 2 -3.90 5.39 -7.71
N TYR A 3 -3.96 4.49 -6.73
CA TYR A 3 -4.46 3.13 -6.90
C TYR A 3 -5.71 2.93 -6.05
N ASP A 4 -6.66 2.15 -6.56
CA ASP A 4 -7.77 1.64 -5.76
C ASP A 4 -7.40 0.35 -5.00
N GLU A 5 -8.30 -0.12 -4.13
CA GLU A 5 -8.08 -1.32 -3.35
C GLU A 5 -7.85 -2.59 -4.20
N GLN A 6 -8.58 -2.74 -5.30
CA GLN A 6 -8.48 -3.93 -6.16
C GLN A 6 -7.14 -3.97 -6.87
N GLU A 7 -6.67 -2.82 -7.36
CA GLU A 7 -5.37 -2.67 -7.99
C GLU A 7 -4.24 -2.99 -7.01
N VAL A 8 -4.30 -2.47 -5.78
CA VAL A 8 -3.33 -2.80 -4.73
C VAL A 8 -3.35 -4.31 -4.44
N ASN A 9 -4.53 -4.94 -4.34
CA ASN A 9 -4.63 -6.38 -4.09
C ASN A 9 -4.01 -7.22 -5.21
N LEU A 10 -4.20 -6.81 -6.48
CA LEU A 10 -3.63 -7.52 -7.63
C LEU A 10 -2.09 -7.45 -7.63
N ILE A 11 -1.52 -6.31 -7.25
CA ILE A 11 -0.06 -6.16 -7.12
C ILE A 11 0.45 -7.05 -5.99
N LEU A 12 -0.20 -7.05 -4.83
CA LEU A 12 0.22 -7.85 -3.67
C LEU A 12 0.16 -9.36 -3.95
N ARG A 13 -0.82 -9.83 -4.72
CA ARG A 13 -0.93 -11.24 -5.16
C ARG A 13 0.30 -11.75 -5.92
N LYS A 14 1.06 -10.88 -6.57
CA LYS A 14 2.28 -11.28 -7.31
C LYS A 14 3.44 -11.64 -6.39
N TRP A 15 3.45 -11.12 -5.16
CA TRP A 15 4.59 -11.24 -4.25
C TRP A 15 4.31 -12.17 -3.06
N PHE A 16 3.04 -12.44 -2.75
CA PHE A 16 2.70 -13.28 -1.60
C PHE A 16 1.30 -13.89 -1.71
N SER A 17 1.13 -15.15 -1.27
CA SER A 17 -0.16 -15.88 -1.24
C SER A 17 -1.06 -15.52 -0.05
N TYR A 18 -0.85 -14.34 0.56
CA TYR A 18 -1.55 -13.94 1.80
C TYR A 18 -2.94 -13.53 1.40
N ASN A 19 -3.95 -14.14 2.00
CA ASN A 19 -5.33 -13.88 1.66
C ASN A 19 -5.94 -12.72 2.48
N ASP A 20 -5.20 -12.17 3.44
CA ASP A 20 -5.61 -11.04 4.27
C ASP A 20 -4.95 -9.74 3.79
N TYR A 21 -5.45 -9.25 2.65
CA TYR A 21 -5.02 -7.99 2.06
C TYR A 21 -5.26 -6.77 2.96
N PRO A 22 -6.36 -6.67 3.73
CA PRO A 22 -6.54 -5.57 4.69
C PRO A 22 -5.39 -5.44 5.69
N MET A 23 -4.92 -6.57 6.25
CA MET A 23 -3.80 -6.55 7.20
C MET A 23 -2.50 -6.12 6.52
N LEU A 24 -2.24 -6.62 5.31
CA LEU A 24 -1.04 -6.29 4.54
C LEU A 24 -1.00 -4.80 4.13
N ARG A 25 -2.13 -4.23 3.67
CA ARG A 25 -2.23 -2.80 3.34
C ARG A 25 -2.01 -1.93 4.57
N ARG A 26 -2.52 -2.33 5.75
CA ARG A 26 -2.27 -1.61 7.01
C ARG A 26 -0.79 -1.64 7.38
N PHE A 27 -0.14 -2.79 7.28
CA PHE A 27 1.30 -2.91 7.50
C PHE A 27 2.12 -2.02 6.57
N LEU A 28 1.77 -1.95 5.28
CA LEU A 28 2.47 -1.10 4.33
C LEU A 28 2.29 0.41 4.62
N VAL A 29 1.13 0.79 5.15
CA VAL A 29 0.88 2.15 5.65
C VAL A 29 1.70 2.43 6.91
N ASP A 30 1.67 1.51 7.88
CA ASP A 30 2.41 1.64 9.14
C ASP A 30 3.93 1.73 8.90
N LEU A 31 4.44 1.02 7.89
CA LEU A 31 5.84 1.05 7.46
C LEU A 31 6.16 2.26 6.55
N GLY A 32 5.18 3.08 6.18
CA GLY A 32 5.37 4.27 5.35
C GLY A 32 5.64 3.98 3.87
N PHE A 33 5.37 2.77 3.38
CA PHE A 33 5.46 2.41 1.96
C PHE A 33 4.20 2.73 1.16
N LEU A 34 3.08 2.90 1.85
CA LEU A 34 1.83 3.38 1.29
C LEU A 34 1.27 4.54 2.11
N ASN A 35 0.65 5.50 1.43
CA ASN A 35 -0.31 6.41 2.03
C ASN A 35 -1.72 5.94 1.70
N ARG A 36 -2.66 6.23 2.60
CA ARG A 36 -4.09 5.99 2.39
C ARG A 36 -4.89 7.24 2.67
N ASP A 37 -6.00 7.41 1.97
CA ASP A 37 -6.92 8.52 2.23
C ASP A 37 -7.66 8.34 3.58
N ARG A 38 -8.36 9.40 4.00
CA ARG A 38 -9.12 9.40 5.27
C ARG A 38 -10.21 8.32 5.30
N TYR A 39 -10.74 7.92 4.14
CA TYR A 39 -11.81 6.92 4.04
C TYR A 39 -11.29 5.50 3.80
N GLY A 40 -9.98 5.30 3.61
CA GLY A 40 -9.33 4.00 3.43
C GLY A 40 -9.63 3.32 2.08
N LYS A 41 -10.07 4.09 1.09
CA LYS A 41 -10.48 3.63 -0.24
C LYS A 41 -9.40 3.83 -1.30
N GLU A 42 -8.56 4.84 -1.12
CA GLU A 42 -7.54 5.21 -2.08
C GLU A 42 -6.16 5.10 -1.47
N TYR A 43 -5.22 4.63 -2.28
CA TYR A 43 -3.87 4.35 -1.87
C TYR A 43 -2.88 5.06 -2.80
N LEU A 44 -1.86 5.64 -2.20
CA LEU A 44 -0.80 6.39 -2.88
C LEU A 44 0.53 5.75 -2.55
N LEU A 45 1.36 5.50 -3.55
CA LEU A 45 2.77 5.17 -3.28
C LEU A 45 3.40 6.39 -2.60
N THR A 46 3.98 6.16 -1.43
CA THR A 46 4.86 7.16 -0.83
C THR A 46 6.11 7.21 -1.68
N ASP A 47 6.35 8.36 -2.32
CA ASP A 47 7.65 8.67 -2.86
C ASP A 47 8.61 8.58 -1.68
N LYS A 48 9.44 7.53 -1.61
CA LYS A 48 10.54 7.49 -0.67
C LYS A 48 11.26 8.81 -0.87
N LYS A 49 11.12 9.75 0.08
CA LYS A 49 12.12 10.80 0.21
C LYS A 49 13.43 10.04 0.24
N LYS A 50 14.30 10.31 -0.73
CA LYS A 50 15.70 9.89 -0.64
C LYS A 50 16.14 10.29 0.76
N THR A 51 16.33 9.31 1.63
CA THR A 51 17.10 9.50 2.85
C THR A 51 18.51 9.73 2.34
N ASN A 52 18.83 10.99 2.07
CA ASN A 52 20.20 11.46 2.15
C ASN A 52 20.52 11.40 3.64
N ASN A 53 21.16 10.31 4.07
CA ASN A 53 22.00 10.24 5.25
C ASN A 53 23.04 9.16 5.02
#